data_AF-A0A0W1A6N1-F1
#
_entry.id   AF-A0A0W1A6N1-F1
#
_cell.length_a   1.000
_cell.length_b   1.000
_cell.length_c   1.000
_cell.angle_alpha   90.00
_cell.angle_beta   90.00
_cell.angle_gamma   90.00
#
_symmetry.space_group_name_H-M   'P 1'
#
loop_
_entity.id
_entity.type
_entity.pdbx_description
1 polymer ?
#
loop_
_entity_poly.entity_id
_entity_poly.type
_entity_poly.pdbx_seq_one_letter_code
_entity_poly.pdbx_strand_id
1 'polypeptide(L)'
;MFEWLTEWLAGMGLNPYTSTTGHRNAERVNAGTQLLSYSFQQQPYVMIATKLSQCIASFYSLFRSDTKIPEKIIHLLQMTISGAELGIQTTLLFKSLTCELASENQLCTAALLLEVLYDGTLGVGWVPSEFSKQPYEPVNAGQPINAALGA
;
A
#
# COMPACT_ATOMS: atom_id res chain seq x y z
N MET A 1 16.77 -23.75 6.86
CA MET A 1 17.82 -22.70 6.86
C MET A 1 17.12 -21.34 6.73
N PHE A 2 16.57 -20.81 7.82
CA PHE A 2 16.15 -19.41 8.11
C PHE A 2 15.33 -19.37 9.43
N GLU A 3 15.64 -20.25 10.40
CA GLU A 3 14.84 -20.39 11.64
C GLU A 3 14.84 -19.10 12.47
N TRP A 4 15.98 -18.40 12.53
CA TRP A 4 16.11 -17.10 13.19
C TRP A 4 15.14 -16.05 12.63
N LEU A 5 14.83 -16.11 11.33
CA LEU A 5 13.99 -15.12 10.66
C LEU A 5 12.53 -15.42 10.96
N THR A 6 12.16 -16.69 10.93
CA THR A 6 10.83 -17.15 11.35
C THR A 6 10.56 -16.89 12.82
N GLU A 7 11.56 -17.03 13.70
CA GLU A 7 11.44 -16.69 15.13
C GLU A 7 11.31 -15.19 15.37
N TRP A 8 12.08 -14.37 14.64
CA TRP A 8 11.97 -12.91 14.70
C TRP A 8 10.60 -12.42 14.19
N LEU A 9 10.11 -12.98 13.08
CA LEU A 9 8.78 -12.71 12.54
C LEU A 9 7.66 -13.19 13.49
N ALA A 10 7.79 -14.40 14.05
CA ALA A 10 6.85 -14.93 15.03
C ALA A 10 6.83 -14.10 16.33
N GLY A 11 7.99 -13.61 16.78
CA GLY A 11 8.13 -12.73 17.94
C GLY A 11 7.48 -11.36 17.76
N MET A 12 7.31 -10.90 16.51
CA MET A 12 6.53 -9.71 16.16
C MET A 12 5.03 -9.99 15.92
N GLY A 13 4.57 -11.22 16.15
CA GLY A 13 3.18 -11.62 15.90
C GLY A 13 2.80 -11.66 14.41
N LEU A 14 3.80 -11.65 13.51
CA LEU A 14 3.59 -11.89 12.08
C LEU A 14 3.41 -13.39 11.89
N ASN A 15 2.17 -13.88 12.06
CA ASN A 15 1.81 -15.18 11.52
C ASN A 15 1.54 -14.98 10.02
N PRO A 16 2.46 -15.41 9.13
CA PRO A 16 2.51 -14.99 7.72
C PRO A 16 1.29 -15.44 6.90
N TYR A 17 0.47 -16.33 7.45
CA TYR A 17 -0.73 -16.88 6.80
C TYR A 17 -2.03 -16.45 7.49
N THR A 18 -2.00 -15.33 8.22
CA THR A 18 -3.19 -14.77 8.87
C THR A 18 -3.33 -13.29 8.52
N SER A 19 -4.22 -12.99 7.57
CA SER A 19 -4.52 -11.65 7.13
C SER A 19 -6.01 -11.32 7.22
N THR A 20 -6.30 -10.08 7.61
CA THR A 20 -7.65 -9.53 7.75
C THR A 20 -8.27 -9.20 6.41
N THR A 21 -9.61 -9.20 6.33
CA THR A 21 -10.34 -8.78 5.12
C THR A 21 -9.97 -7.35 4.70
N GLY A 22 -9.88 -6.44 5.68
CA GLY A 22 -9.48 -5.05 5.45
C GLY A 22 -8.12 -4.93 4.77
N HIS A 23 -7.11 -5.62 5.29
CA HIS A 23 -5.77 -5.63 4.70
C HIS A 23 -5.78 -6.18 3.27
N ARG A 24 -6.37 -7.36 3.03
CA ARG A 24 -6.41 -7.96 1.68
C ARG A 24 -7.05 -7.05 0.65
N ASN A 25 -8.16 -6.38 1.02
CA ASN A 25 -8.83 -5.46 0.11
C ASN A 25 -7.99 -4.22 -0.19
N ALA A 26 -7.33 -3.66 0.83
CA ALA A 26 -6.43 -2.55 0.64
C ALA A 26 -5.23 -2.91 -0.24
N GLU A 27 -4.60 -4.07 0.00
CA GLU A 27 -3.49 -4.57 -0.82
C GLU A 27 -3.91 -4.84 -2.27
N ARG A 28 -5.11 -5.38 -2.52
CA ARG A 28 -5.65 -5.55 -3.89
C ARG A 28 -5.85 -4.22 -4.60
N VAL A 29 -6.36 -3.21 -3.89
CA VAL A 29 -6.50 -1.85 -4.44
C VAL A 29 -5.12 -1.27 -4.73
N ASN A 30 -4.18 -1.36 -3.78
CA ASN A 30 -2.82 -0.86 -3.96
C ASN A 30 -2.10 -1.54 -5.13
N ALA A 31 -2.24 -2.87 -5.26
CA ALA A 31 -1.68 -3.64 -6.37
C ALA A 31 -2.30 -3.28 -7.71
N GLY A 32 -3.63 -3.22 -7.78
CA GLY A 32 -4.34 -2.77 -8.99
C GLY A 32 -3.92 -1.36 -9.41
N THR A 33 -3.82 -0.44 -8.45
CA THR A 33 -3.37 0.93 -8.69
C THR A 33 -1.91 0.99 -9.14
N GLN A 34 -1.02 0.16 -8.59
CA GLN A 34 0.38 0.09 -9.03
C GLN A 34 0.49 -0.43 -10.47
N LEU A 35 -0.32 -1.42 -10.85
CA LEU A 35 -0.37 -1.89 -12.24
C LEU A 35 -0.86 -0.80 -13.21
N LEU A 36 -1.82 0.03 -12.77
CA LEU A 36 -2.23 1.21 -13.52
C LEU A 36 -1.07 2.21 -13.65
N SER A 37 -0.30 2.45 -12.59
CA SER A 37 0.90 3.30 -12.65
C SER A 37 1.86 2.81 -13.73
N TYR A 38 2.20 1.52 -13.77
CA TYR A 38 3.07 0.96 -14.81
C TYR A 38 2.50 1.11 -16.22
N SER A 39 1.18 0.97 -16.37
CA SER A 39 0.52 1.10 -17.67
C SER A 39 0.55 2.54 -18.20
N PHE A 40 0.62 3.53 -17.31
CA PHE A 40 0.52 4.95 -17.62
C PHE A 40 1.73 5.77 -17.13
N GLN A 41 2.92 5.18 -17.03
CA GLN A 41 4.13 5.85 -16.52
C GLN A 41 4.47 7.15 -17.27
N GLN A 42 4.11 7.22 -18.56
CA GLN A 42 4.35 8.41 -19.40
C GLN A 42 3.34 9.54 -19.17
N GLN A 43 2.26 9.30 -18.41
CA GLN A 43 1.24 10.30 -18.11
C GLN A 43 1.36 10.77 -16.65
N PRO A 44 1.97 11.94 -16.40
CA PRO A 44 2.29 12.38 -15.04
C PRO A 44 1.03 12.59 -14.17
N TYR A 45 -0.09 12.99 -14.78
CA TYR A 45 -1.36 13.14 -14.06
C TYR A 45 -1.92 11.80 -13.54
N VAL A 46 -1.74 10.72 -14.30
CA VAL A 46 -2.17 9.38 -13.88
C VAL A 46 -1.26 8.86 -12.77
N MET A 47 0.04 9.13 -12.86
CA MET A 47 0.99 8.80 -11.78
C MET A 47 0.62 9.51 -10.47
N ILE A 48 0.32 10.81 -10.52
CA ILE A 48 -0.13 11.55 -9.32
C ILE A 48 -1.43 10.96 -8.76
N ALA A 49 -2.42 10.68 -9.61
CA ALA A 49 -3.69 10.12 -9.18
C ALA A 49 -3.55 8.73 -8.54
N THR A 50 -2.71 7.88 -9.12
CA THR A 50 -2.44 6.52 -8.61
C THR A 50 -1.72 6.57 -7.26
N LYS A 51 -0.66 7.39 -7.11
CA LYS A 51 0.03 7.57 -5.82
C LYS A 51 -0.86 8.18 -4.74
N LEU A 52 -1.74 9.12 -5.10
CA LEU A 52 -2.75 9.65 -4.18
C LEU A 52 -3.74 8.56 -3.73
N SER A 53 -4.23 7.74 -4.66
CA SER A 53 -5.13 6.62 -4.34
C SER A 53 -4.48 5.63 -3.39
N GLN A 54 -3.21 5.27 -3.62
CA GLN A 54 -2.43 4.40 -2.73
C GLN A 54 -2.25 4.99 -1.33
N CYS A 55 -1.97 6.30 -1.26
CA CYS A 55 -1.85 7.01 0.01
C CYS A 55 -3.17 6.98 0.80
N ILE A 56 -4.31 7.25 0.15
CA ILE A 56 -5.63 7.21 0.78
C ILE A 56 -6.00 5.79 1.23
N ALA A 57 -5.80 4.79 0.38
CA ALA A 57 -6.11 3.40 0.69
C ALA A 57 -5.31 2.91 1.90
N SER A 58 -4.01 3.23 1.93
CA SER A 58 -3.13 2.87 3.03
C SER A 58 -3.47 3.65 4.32
N PHE A 59 -3.73 4.96 4.21
CA PHE A 59 -4.16 5.79 5.34
C PHE A 59 -5.44 5.26 5.98
N TYR A 60 -6.48 4.98 5.17
CA TYR A 60 -7.73 4.43 5.69
C TYR A 60 -7.51 3.10 6.43
N SER A 61 -6.64 2.25 5.90
CA SER A 61 -6.34 0.93 6.47
C SER A 61 -5.60 0.98 7.81
N LEU A 62 -4.87 2.07 8.10
CA LEU A 62 -4.23 2.31 9.40
C LEU A 62 -5.25 2.50 10.53
N PHE A 63 -6.32 3.25 10.26
CA PHE A 63 -7.32 3.60 11.26
C PHE A 63 -8.46 2.60 11.34
N ARG A 64 -8.53 1.67 10.38
CA ARG A 64 -9.51 0.60 10.39
C ARG A 64 -9.27 -0.33 11.60
N SER A 65 -10.37 -0.75 12.23
CA SER A 65 -10.36 -1.44 13.52
C SER A 65 -10.12 -2.95 13.43
N ASP A 66 -10.44 -3.54 12.29
CA ASP A 66 -10.26 -4.96 11.99
C ASP A 66 -8.83 -5.31 11.57
N THR A 67 -8.02 -4.34 11.13
CA THR A 67 -6.62 -4.53 10.70
C THR A 67 -5.68 -4.78 11.89
N LYS A 68 -4.79 -5.76 11.79
CA LYS A 68 -3.82 -6.09 12.86
C LYS A 68 -2.66 -5.11 12.88
N ILE A 69 -1.95 -5.02 14.00
CA ILE A 69 -0.78 -4.14 14.15
C ILE A 69 0.28 -4.37 13.05
N PRO A 70 0.68 -5.60 12.71
CA PRO A 70 1.68 -5.79 11.65
C PRO A 70 1.21 -5.33 10.26
N GLU A 71 -0.07 -5.51 9.94
CA GLU A 71 -0.67 -5.01 8.70
C GLU A 71 -0.72 -3.48 8.68
N LYS A 72 -0.98 -2.85 9.83
CA LYS A 72 -0.90 -1.38 9.98
C LYS A 72 0.52 -0.87 9.76
N ILE A 73 1.56 -1.60 10.20
CA ILE A 73 2.94 -1.21 9.92
C ILE A 73 3.22 -1.20 8.41
N ILE A 74 2.73 -2.22 7.69
CA ILE A 74 2.85 -2.29 6.23
C ILE A 74 2.14 -1.09 5.57
N HIS A 75 0.90 -0.79 5.97
CA HIS A 75 0.18 0.36 5.45
C HIS A 75 0.82 1.70 5.82
N LEU A 76 1.49 1.81 6.97
CA LEU A 76 2.22 3.02 7.36
C LEU A 76 3.41 3.25 6.42
N LEU A 77 4.15 2.19 6.11
CA LEU A 77 5.24 2.24 5.15
C LEU A 77 4.73 2.60 3.76
N GLN A 78 3.70 1.90 3.26
CA GLN A 78 3.09 2.16 1.96
C GLN A 78 2.56 3.60 1.86
N MET A 79 1.90 4.11 2.90
CA MET A 79 1.43 5.50 2.96
C MET A 79 2.61 6.49 2.90
N THR A 80 3.67 6.25 3.66
CA THR A 80 4.83 7.15 3.70
C THR A 80 5.55 7.17 2.35
N ILE A 81 5.76 6.00 1.74
CA ILE A 81 6.44 5.86 0.44
C ILE A 81 5.57 6.50 -0.67
N SER A 82 4.30 6.13 -0.79
CA SER A 82 3.40 6.69 -1.81
C SER A 82 3.17 8.20 -1.64
N GLY A 83 3.18 8.70 -0.39
CA GLY A 83 3.15 10.12 -0.10
C GLY A 83 4.41 10.85 -0.57
N ALA A 84 5.59 10.25 -0.38
CA ALA A 84 6.84 10.79 -0.90
C ALA A 84 6.86 10.77 -2.44
N GLU A 85 6.44 9.66 -3.06
CA GLU A 85 6.31 9.56 -4.52
C GLU A 85 5.34 10.61 -5.07
N LEU A 86 4.19 10.81 -4.43
CA LEU A 86 3.22 11.84 -4.80
C LEU A 86 3.87 13.23 -4.82
N GLY A 87 4.66 13.56 -3.81
CA GLY A 87 5.40 14.83 -3.73
C GLY A 87 6.43 14.98 -4.85
N ILE A 88 7.19 13.93 -5.14
CA ILE A 88 8.18 13.93 -6.24
C ILE A 88 7.49 14.06 -7.60
N GLN A 89 6.45 13.27 -7.87
CA GLN A 89 5.70 13.31 -9.14
C GLN A 89 5.04 14.68 -9.36
N THR A 90 4.50 15.29 -8.30
CA THR A 90 3.97 16.65 -8.35
C THR A 90 5.08 17.67 -8.68
N THR A 91 6.26 17.52 -8.08
CA THR A 91 7.40 18.40 -8.35
C THR A 91 7.90 18.25 -9.79
N LEU A 92 7.98 17.03 -10.31
CA LEU A 92 8.38 16.74 -11.68
C LEU A 92 7.39 17.36 -12.68
N LEU A 93 6.08 17.26 -12.41
CA LEU A 93 5.04 17.88 -13.22
C LEU A 93 5.24 19.41 -13.34
N PHE A 94 5.41 20.10 -12.21
CA PHE A 94 5.58 21.57 -12.22
C PHE A 94 6.93 22.02 -12.80
N LYS A 95 7.96 21.18 -12.74
CA LYS A 95 9.26 21.46 -13.36
C LYS A 95 9.36 20.98 -14.82
N SER A 96 8.30 20.39 -15.37
CA SER A 96 8.29 19.78 -16.71
C SER A 96 9.47 18.83 -16.95
N LEU A 97 9.89 18.11 -15.92
CA LEU A 97 11.00 17.15 -15.96
C LEU A 97 10.47 15.76 -16.25
N THR A 98 10.99 15.13 -17.29
CA THR A 98 10.72 13.72 -17.61
C THR A 98 11.91 12.86 -17.17
N CYS A 99 11.62 11.79 -16.44
CA CYS A 99 12.65 10.87 -15.97
C CYS A 99 12.86 9.75 -16.98
N GLU A 100 14.04 9.72 -17.60
CA GLU A 100 14.50 8.58 -18.38
C GLU A 100 15.43 7.68 -17.53
N LEU A 101 15.55 6.41 -17.92
CA LEU A 101 16.33 5.40 -17.18
C LEU A 101 17.83 5.78 -17.03
N ALA A 102 18.35 6.64 -17.92
CA ALA A 102 19.72 7.15 -17.90
C ALA A 102 19.85 8.58 -17.31
N SER A 103 18.78 9.10 -16.69
CA SER A 103 18.78 10.44 -16.10
C SER A 103 19.64 10.48 -14.83
N GLU A 104 20.66 11.36 -14.81
CA GLU A 104 21.47 11.63 -13.61
C GLU A 104 20.76 12.56 -12.60
N ASN A 105 19.50 12.94 -12.86
CA ASN A 105 18.75 13.80 -11.96
C ASN A 105 18.42 13.08 -10.65
N GLN A 106 18.85 13.66 -9.53
CA GLN A 106 18.61 13.12 -8.19
C GLN A 106 17.13 12.87 -7.89
N LEU A 107 16.23 13.69 -8.45
CA LEU A 107 14.77 13.49 -8.32
C LEU A 107 14.28 12.22 -9.01
N CYS A 108 14.85 11.89 -10.17
CA CYS A 108 14.50 10.68 -10.92
C CYS A 108 15.03 9.43 -10.22
N THR A 109 16.26 9.49 -9.70
CA THR A 109 16.82 8.41 -8.88
C THR A 109 16.00 8.19 -7.61
N ALA A 110 15.59 9.26 -6.93
CA ALA A 110 14.74 9.18 -5.75
C ALA A 110 13.36 8.60 -6.08
N ALA A 111 12.74 9.01 -7.19
CA ALA A 111 11.48 8.44 -7.65
C ALA A 111 11.59 6.92 -7.89
N LEU A 112 12.64 6.49 -8.61
CA LEU A 112 12.89 5.07 -8.88
C LEU A 112 13.11 4.26 -7.60
N LEU A 113 13.89 4.79 -6.66
CA LEU A 113 14.14 4.12 -5.38
C LEU A 113 12.86 3.96 -4.56
N LEU A 114 12.01 4.99 -4.52
CA LEU A 114 10.73 4.92 -3.82
C LEU A 114 9.78 3.94 -4.51
N GLU A 115 9.76 3.87 -5.84
CA GLU A 115 8.93 2.93 -6.59
C GLU A 115 9.34 1.48 -6.28
N VAL A 116 10.65 1.19 -6.33
CA VAL A 116 11.18 -0.14 -5.95
C VAL A 116 10.86 -0.48 -4.49
N LEU A 117 10.98 0.48 -3.57
CA LEU A 117 10.61 0.28 -2.17
C LEU A 117 9.12 0.03 -2.02
N TYR A 118 8.27 0.77 -2.72
CA TYR A 118 6.83 0.58 -2.70
C TYR A 118 6.46 -0.82 -3.18
N ASP A 119 7.00 -1.25 -4.32
CA ASP A 119 6.77 -2.56 -4.91
C ASP A 119 7.24 -3.69 -3.98
N GLY A 120 8.38 -3.51 -3.30
CA GLY A 120 8.86 -4.43 -2.28
C GLY A 120 7.90 -4.53 -1.09
N THR A 121 7.42 -3.40 -0.57
CA THR A 121 6.45 -3.41 0.54
C THR A 121 5.10 -4.02 0.14
N LEU A 122 4.64 -3.74 -1.08
CA LEU A 122 3.44 -4.34 -1.67
C LEU A 122 3.62 -5.85 -1.84
N GLY A 123 4.79 -6.32 -2.29
CA GLY A 123 5.08 -7.75 -2.41
C GLY A 123 5.01 -8.48 -1.07
N VAL A 124 5.52 -7.87 0.00
CA VAL A 124 5.49 -8.45 1.36
C VAL A 124 4.10 -8.36 2.00
N GLY A 125 3.30 -7.34 1.70
CA GLY A 125 1.93 -7.21 2.19
C GLY A 125 0.95 -8.08 1.41
N TRP A 126 0.86 -7.87 0.10
CA TRP A 126 -0.14 -8.49 -0.75
C TRP A 126 0.05 -10.00 -0.90
N VAL A 127 1.25 -10.48 -1.27
CA VAL A 127 1.44 -11.89 -1.63
C VAL A 127 1.08 -12.84 -0.48
N PRO A 128 1.61 -12.67 0.75
CA PRO A 128 1.25 -13.55 1.88
C PRO A 128 -0.22 -13.42 2.27
N SER A 129 -0.83 -12.25 2.08
CA SER A 129 -2.24 -12.01 2.41
C SER A 129 -3.20 -12.88 1.58
N GLU A 130 -2.86 -13.20 0.33
CA GLU A 130 -3.66 -14.08 -0.54
C GLU A 130 -3.56 -15.56 -0.14
N PHE A 131 -2.47 -15.97 0.51
CA PHE A 131 -2.32 -17.32 1.07
C PHE A 131 -2.89 -17.46 2.48
N SER A 132 -3.52 -16.42 3.02
CA SER A 132 -4.03 -16.46 4.38
C SER A 132 -5.20 -17.42 4.53
N LYS A 133 -5.12 -18.27 5.56
CA LYS A 133 -6.15 -19.24 5.93
C LYS A 133 -7.30 -18.64 6.75
N GLN A 134 -7.20 -17.37 7.15
CA GLN A 134 -8.29 -16.70 7.86
C GLN A 134 -9.52 -16.52 6.93
N PRO A 135 -10.75 -16.76 7.41
CA PRO A 135 -11.96 -16.53 6.63
C PRO A 135 -12.04 -15.08 6.17
N TYR A 136 -12.57 -14.86 4.98
CA TYR A 136 -12.91 -13.53 4.52
C TYR A 136 -14.23 -13.12 5.16
N GLU A 137 -14.18 -12.20 6.11
CA GLU A 137 -15.37 -11.59 6.71
C GLU A 137 -15.85 -10.43 5.82
N PRO A 138 -16.99 -10.53 5.13
CA PRO A 138 -17.55 -9.40 4.40
C PRO A 138 -17.95 -8.29 5.39
N VAL A 139 -17.87 -7.02 4.96
CA VAL A 139 -18.44 -5.90 5.71
C VAL A 139 -19.92 -6.21 5.95
N ASN A 140 -20.29 -6.41 7.22
CA ASN A 140 -21.58 -6.91 7.68
C ASN A 140 -22.78 -6.45 6.83
N ALA A 141 -23.38 -7.37 6.07
CA ALA A 141 -24.75 -7.24 5.54
C ALA A 141 -25.80 -7.43 6.66
N GLY A 142 -25.59 -6.81 7.83
CA GLY A 142 -26.32 -7.18 9.05
C GLY A 142 -26.30 -6.16 10.19
N GLN A 143 -26.00 -4.89 9.94
CA GLN A 143 -26.38 -3.83 10.90
C GLN A 143 -27.71 -3.19 10.44
N PRO A 144 -28.82 -3.34 11.19
CA PRO A 144 -30.00 -2.55 10.91
C PRO A 144 -29.66 -1.07 11.07
N ILE A 145 -30.17 -0.26 10.14
CA ILE A 145 -29.90 1.17 9.93
C ILE A 145 -30.38 2.05 11.12
N ASN A 146 -30.79 1.45 12.25
CA ASN A 146 -31.55 2.11 13.31
C ASN A 146 -30.74 2.60 14.52
N ALA A 147 -29.41 2.52 14.51
CA ALA A 147 -28.60 2.99 15.66
C ALA A 147 -28.04 4.41 15.51
N ALA A 148 -28.27 5.11 14.39
CA ALA A 148 -27.74 6.47 14.16
C ALA A 148 -28.76 7.60 14.39
N LEU A 149 -29.97 7.31 14.90
CA LEU A 149 -31.02 8.30 15.16
C LEU A 149 -31.64 8.17 16.57
N GLY A 150 -30.79 8.01 17.59
CA GLY A 150 -31.29 7.92 18.96
C GLY A 150 -30.23 8.12 20.04
N ALA A 151 -29.77 9.35 20.19
CA ALA A 151 -29.35 9.99 21.45
C ALA A 151 -29.07 11.47 21.21
#